data_AF-A0A0G1FVI1-F1
#
_entry.id   AF-A0A0G1FVI1-F1
#
_cell.length_a   1.000
_cell.length_b   1.000
_cell.length_c   1.000
_cell.angle_alpha   90.00
_cell.angle_beta   90.00
_cell.angle_gamma   90.00
#
_symmetry.space_group_name_H-M   'P 1'
#
loop_
_entity.id
_entity.type
_entity.pdbx_description
1 polymer ?
#
loop_
_entity_poly.entity_id
_entity_poly.type
_entity_poly.pdbx_seq_one_letter_code
_entity_poly.pdbx_strand_id
1 'polypeptide(L)'
;MKHLPNHHLFAITFAVLIIALSVGNAATLLNKQTGAETYSLLTDELNYWKRVVYTHPDYRDGYLEIAKIEMALGNTNEAENYLKIAEIENPNSEKVKNFENILGVSTRTP
;
A
#
# COMPACT_ATOMS: atom_id res chain seq x y z
N MET A 1 -47.19 18.70 29.12
CA MET A 1 -46.25 18.21 28.08
C MET A 1 -46.39 19.10 26.86
N LYS A 2 -45.38 19.88 26.48
CA LYS A 2 -45.44 20.73 25.27
C LYS A 2 -45.27 19.85 24.04
N HIS A 3 -46.28 19.78 23.17
CA HIS A 3 -46.21 19.09 21.89
C HIS A 3 -45.20 19.83 21.01
N LEU A 4 -44.06 19.20 20.67
CA LEU A 4 -43.14 19.79 19.70
C LEU A 4 -43.84 19.78 18.33
N PRO A 5 -43.92 20.91 17.62
CA PRO A 5 -44.56 20.94 16.32
C PRO A 5 -43.69 20.26 15.25
N ASN A 6 -44.35 19.58 14.32
CA ASN A 6 -43.73 18.66 13.35
C ASN A 6 -42.60 19.28 12.50
N HIS A 7 -42.59 20.60 12.30
CA HIS A 7 -41.54 21.29 11.55
C HIS A 7 -40.16 21.23 12.21
N HIS A 8 -40.08 21.13 13.55
CA HIS A 8 -38.79 20.92 14.22
C HIS A 8 -38.23 19.51 13.98
N LEU A 9 -39.10 18.51 13.88
CA LEU A 9 -38.69 17.15 13.54
C LEU A 9 -38.11 17.09 12.11
N PHE A 10 -38.75 17.77 11.16
CA PHE A 10 -38.22 17.93 9.80
C PHE A 10 -36.88 18.68 9.75
N ALA A 11 -36.73 19.74 10.54
CA ALA A 11 -35.47 20.48 10.60
C ALA A 11 -34.33 19.63 11.17
N ILE A 12 -34.61 18.82 12.20
CA ILE A 12 -33.63 17.92 12.81
C ILE A 12 -33.22 16.83 11.82
N THR A 13 -34.17 16.17 11.14
CA THR A 13 -33.83 15.13 10.15
C THR A 13 -33.05 15.67 8.97
N PHE A 14 -33.39 16.87 8.50
CA PHE A 14 -32.65 17.54 7.43
C PHE A 14 -31.21 17.89 7.85
N ALA A 15 -31.01 18.39 9.08
CA ALA A 15 -29.68 18.68 9.61
C ALA A 15 -28.83 17.40 9.75
N VAL A 16 -29.41 16.31 10.24
CA VAL A 16 -28.73 15.00 10.33
C VAL A 16 -28.32 14.49 8.95
N LEU A 17 -29.17 14.66 7.94
CA LEU A 17 -28.86 14.25 6.57
C LEU A 17 -27.67 15.04 5.98
N ILE A 18 -27.63 16.35 6.18
CA ILE A 18 -26.51 17.20 5.74
C ILE A 18 -25.21 16.78 6.43
N ILE A 19 -25.25 16.53 7.74
CA ILE A 19 -24.06 16.09 8.49
C ILE A 19 -23.58 14.74 7.96
N ALA A 20 -24.48 13.76 7.78
CA ALA A 20 -24.13 12.44 7.25
C ALA A 20 -23.49 12.53 5.85
N LEU A 21 -24.04 13.36 4.95
CA LEU A 21 -23.49 13.59 3.62
C LEU A 21 -22.10 14.28 3.69
N SER A 22 -21.94 15.25 4.57
CA SER A 22 -20.66 15.97 4.73
C SER A 22 -19.54 15.07 5.24
N VAL A 23 -19.81 14.22 6.23
CA VAL A 23 -18.83 13.29 6.81
C VAL A 23 -18.45 12.20 5.81
N GLY A 24 -19.43 11.61 5.11
CA GLY A 24 -19.16 10.60 4.09
C GLY A 24 -18.31 11.11 2.93
N ASN A 25 -18.60 12.33 2.45
CA ASN A 25 -17.82 12.96 1.39
C ASN A 25 -16.39 13.32 1.85
N ALA A 26 -16.24 13.84 3.08
CA ALA A 26 -14.93 14.16 3.66
C ALA A 26 -14.04 12.91 3.82
N ALA A 27 -14.59 11.80 4.32
CA ALA A 27 -13.85 10.54 4.47
C ALA A 27 -13.34 10.00 3.11
N THR A 28 -14.16 10.12 2.06
CA THR A 28 -13.80 9.67 0.71
C THR A 28 -12.65 10.50 0.12
N LEU A 29 -12.68 11.83 0.32
CA LEU A 29 -11.62 12.73 -0.15
C LEU A 29 -10.29 12.49 0.58
N LEU A 30 -10.35 12.31 1.90
CA LEU A 30 -9.16 12.01 2.72
C LEU A 30 -8.52 10.69 2.27
N ASN A 31 -9.29 9.62 2.12
CA ASN A 31 -8.75 8.32 1.65
C ASN A 31 -8.11 8.42 0.26
N LYS A 32 -8.68 9.24 -0.64
CA LYS A 32 -8.09 9.47 -1.96
C LYS A 32 -6.77 10.22 -1.88
N GLN A 33 -6.70 11.27 -1.06
CA GLN A 33 -5.46 12.02 -0.83
C GLN A 33 -4.38 11.14 -0.23
N THR A 34 -4.69 10.41 0.84
CA THR A 34 -3.72 9.53 1.50
C THR A 34 -3.24 8.41 0.58
N GLY A 35 -4.12 7.86 -0.26
CA GLY A 35 -3.76 6.87 -1.28
C GLY A 35 -2.79 7.43 -2.32
N ALA A 36 -3.04 8.65 -2.83
CA ALA A 36 -2.17 9.30 -3.79
C ALA A 36 -0.79 9.66 -3.19
N GLU A 37 -0.77 10.17 -1.95
CA GLU A 37 0.47 10.46 -1.23
C GLU A 37 1.29 9.20 -0.98
N THR A 38 0.63 8.11 -0.54
CA THR A 38 1.28 6.81 -0.33
C THR A 38 1.89 6.29 -1.65
N TYR A 39 1.15 6.39 -2.75
CA TYR A 39 1.64 5.95 -4.06
C TYR A 39 2.86 6.77 -4.53
N SER A 40 2.84 8.10 -4.30
CA SER A 40 3.97 8.97 -4.60
C SER A 40 5.21 8.60 -3.77
N LEU A 41 5.04 8.40 -2.45
CA LEU A 41 6.14 8.04 -1.55
C LEU A 41 6.78 6.70 -1.93
N LEU A 42 5.97 5.69 -2.23
CA LEU A 42 6.44 4.39 -2.70
C LEU A 42 7.20 4.52 -4.02
N THR A 43 6.75 5.37 -4.93
CA THR A 43 7.44 5.62 -6.21
C THR A 43 8.80 6.28 -6.02
N ASP A 44 8.89 7.25 -5.10
CA ASP A 44 10.16 7.91 -4.78
C ASP A 44 11.15 6.95 -4.10
N GLU A 45 10.65 6.12 -3.18
CA GLU A 45 11.44 5.09 -2.52
C GLU A 45 11.94 4.02 -3.51
N LEU A 46 11.09 3.60 -4.44
CA LEU A 46 11.45 2.69 -5.52
C LEU A 46 12.61 3.24 -6.36
N ASN A 47 12.56 4.53 -6.72
CA ASN A 47 13.60 5.18 -7.50
C ASN A 47 14.92 5.31 -6.71
N TYR A 48 14.83 5.53 -5.40
CA TYR A 48 15.99 5.51 -4.52
C TYR A 48 16.67 4.13 -4.54
N TRP A 49 15.92 3.06 -4.29
CA TRP A 49 16.50 1.71 -4.25
C TRP A 49 17.02 1.26 -5.61
N LYS A 50 16.33 1.60 -6.72
CA LYS A 50 16.83 1.35 -8.09
C LYS A 50 18.19 1.99 -8.32
N ARG A 51 18.43 3.19 -7.77
CA ARG A 51 19.74 3.84 -7.83
C ARG A 51 20.79 3.14 -6.96
N VAL A 52 20.40 2.69 -5.77
CA VAL A 52 21.31 1.95 -4.87
C VAL A 52 21.79 0.66 -5.53
N VAL A 53 20.89 -0.16 -6.07
CA VAL A 53 21.28 -1.43 -6.72
C VAL A 53 22.01 -1.20 -8.04
N TYR A 54 21.81 -0.06 -8.71
CA TYR A 54 22.62 0.32 -9.86
C TYR A 54 24.08 0.60 -9.48
N THR A 55 24.30 1.23 -8.32
CA THR A 55 25.66 1.50 -7.80
C THR A 55 26.28 0.31 -7.06
N HIS A 56 25.46 -0.55 -6.48
CA HIS A 56 25.83 -1.71 -5.66
C HIS A 56 25.03 -2.93 -6.11
N PRO A 57 25.40 -3.56 -7.26
CA PRO A 57 24.63 -4.64 -7.86
C PRO A 57 24.69 -5.96 -7.07
N ASP A 58 25.58 -6.08 -6.09
CA ASP A 58 25.68 -7.20 -5.15
C ASP A 58 24.84 -6.96 -3.87
N TYR A 59 24.22 -5.79 -3.74
CA TYR A 59 23.45 -5.44 -2.56
C TYR A 59 22.05 -6.06 -2.57
N ARG A 60 21.98 -7.34 -2.20
CA ARG A 60 20.75 -8.15 -2.06
C ARG A 60 19.60 -7.42 -1.37
N ASP A 61 19.87 -6.77 -0.24
CA ASP A 61 18.82 -6.12 0.55
C ASP A 61 18.15 -4.99 -0.25
N GLY A 62 18.87 -4.33 -1.15
CA GLY A 62 18.29 -3.36 -2.09
C GLY A 62 17.27 -3.99 -3.04
N TYR A 63 17.54 -5.18 -3.57
CA TYR A 63 16.57 -5.91 -4.41
C TYR A 63 15.35 -6.38 -3.63
N LEU A 64 15.51 -6.76 -2.35
CA LEU A 64 14.38 -7.10 -1.48
C LEU A 64 13.48 -5.89 -1.19
N GLU A 65 14.05 -4.72 -0.95
CA GLU A 65 13.25 -3.50 -0.77
C GLU A 65 12.53 -3.09 -2.05
N ILE A 66 13.16 -3.24 -3.22
CA ILE A 66 12.48 -3.04 -4.51
C ILE A 66 11.29 -3.99 -4.65
N ALA A 67 11.49 -5.30 -4.38
CA ALA A 67 10.41 -6.28 -4.48
C ALA A 67 9.22 -5.96 -3.56
N LYS A 68 9.48 -5.53 -2.33
CA LYS A 68 8.45 -5.06 -1.38
C LYS A 68 7.64 -3.89 -1.93
N ILE A 69 8.32 -2.91 -2.49
CA ILE A 69 7.68 -1.69 -2.98
C ILE A 69 6.87 -1.99 -4.24
N GLU A 70 7.41 -2.77 -5.17
CA GLU A 70 6.69 -3.20 -6.38
C GLU A 70 5.42 -3.99 -6.01
N MET A 71 5.47 -4.86 -4.97
CA MET A 71 4.25 -5.49 -4.44
C MET A 71 3.24 -4.48 -3.89
N ALA A 72 3.69 -3.51 -3.08
CA ALA A 72 2.82 -2.50 -2.48
C ALA A 72 2.15 -1.61 -3.55
N LEU A 73 2.81 -1.43 -4.69
CA LEU A 73 2.29 -0.74 -5.87
C LEU A 73 1.38 -1.62 -6.76
N GLY A 74 1.29 -2.93 -6.49
CA GLY A 74 0.51 -3.89 -7.26
C GLY A 74 1.23 -4.51 -8.46
N ASN A 75 2.54 -4.25 -8.61
CA ASN A 75 3.38 -4.75 -9.70
C ASN A 75 3.99 -6.12 -9.33
N THR A 76 3.14 -7.15 -9.24
CA THR A 76 3.55 -8.48 -8.75
C THR A 76 4.62 -9.14 -9.61
N ASN A 77 4.58 -8.99 -10.94
CA ASN A 77 5.55 -9.62 -11.83
C ASN A 77 6.96 -9.06 -11.62
N GLU A 78 7.06 -7.75 -11.46
CA GLU A 78 8.29 -7.02 -11.20
C GLU A 78 8.84 -7.40 -9.82
N ALA A 79 7.96 -7.49 -8.81
CA ALA A 79 8.35 -7.96 -7.48
C ALA A 79 8.97 -9.37 -7.52
N GLU A 80 8.36 -10.30 -8.24
CA GLU A 80 8.91 -11.65 -8.41
C GLU A 80 10.27 -11.65 -9.13
N ASN A 81 10.46 -10.77 -10.11
CA ASN A 81 11.73 -10.67 -10.83
C ASN A 81 12.86 -10.17 -9.91
N TYR A 82 12.60 -9.16 -9.08
CA TYR A 82 13.58 -8.66 -8.13
C TYR A 82 13.87 -9.64 -7.00
N LEU A 83 12.88 -10.44 -6.59
CA LEU A 83 13.10 -11.50 -5.62
C LEU A 83 14.05 -12.57 -6.15
N LYS A 84 13.86 -13.02 -7.40
CA LYS A 84 14.77 -13.98 -8.05
C LYS A 84 16.20 -13.45 -8.12
N ILE A 85 16.38 -12.14 -8.34
CA ILE A 85 17.71 -11.52 -8.31
C ILE A 85 18.30 -11.59 -6.89
N ALA A 86 17.51 -11.28 -5.86
CA ALA A 86 17.95 -11.39 -4.47
C ALA A 86 18.30 -12.84 -4.06
N GLU A 87 17.58 -13.84 -4.59
CA GLU A 87 17.84 -15.27 -4.39
C GLU A 87 19.19 -15.70 -4.99
N ILE A 88 19.53 -15.21 -6.19
CA ILE A 88 20.79 -15.55 -6.88
C ILE A 88 22.00 -15.05 -6.07
N GLU A 89 21.93 -13.83 -5.52
CA GLU A 89 23.04 -13.23 -4.77
C GLU A 89 23.25 -13.88 -3.39
N ASN A 90 22.19 -14.43 -2.76
CA ASN A 90 22.33 -15.21 -1.53
C ASN A 90 21.20 -16.24 -1.36
N PRO A 91 21.39 -17.47 -1.88
CA PRO A 91 20.34 -18.49 -1.94
C PRO A 91 19.96 -19.09 -0.57
N ASN A 92 20.64 -18.71 0.51
CA ASN A 92 20.36 -19.23 1.86
C ASN A 92 20.06 -18.14 2.89
N SER A 93 19.69 -16.94 2.43
CA SER A 93 19.26 -15.86 3.30
C SER A 93 17.89 -16.16 3.91
N GLU A 94 17.81 -16.25 5.24
CA GLU A 94 16.53 -16.36 5.97
C GLU A 94 15.56 -15.22 5.61
N LYS A 95 16.09 -14.03 5.29
CA LYS A 95 15.27 -12.88 4.86
C LYS A 95 14.56 -13.15 3.53
N VAL A 96 15.22 -13.80 2.59
CA VAL A 96 14.65 -14.11 1.25
C VAL A 96 13.55 -15.16 1.40
N LYS A 97 13.80 -16.24 2.16
CA LYS A 97 12.80 -17.27 2.48
C LYS A 97 11.58 -16.72 3.22
N ASN A 98 11.80 -15.81 4.19
CA ASN A 98 10.69 -15.15 4.88
C ASN A 98 9.87 -14.29 3.92
N PHE A 99 10.50 -13.67 2.92
CA PHE A 99 9.82 -12.87 1.92
C PHE A 99 9.02 -13.72 0.92
N GLU A 100 9.57 -14.84 0.45
CA GLU A 100 8.87 -15.84 -0.37
C GLU A 100 7.61 -16.40 0.33
N ASN A 101 7.69 -16.63 1.64
CA ASN A 101 6.54 -17.09 2.44
C ASN A 101 5.43 -16.03 2.50
N ILE A 102 5.79 -14.75 2.65
CA ILE A 102 4.84 -13.62 2.62
C ILE A 102 4.16 -13.52 1.25
N LEU A 103 4.92 -13.82 0.19
CA LEU A 103 4.46 -13.81 -1.19
C LEU A 103 3.62 -15.03 -1.59
N GLY A 104 3.60 -16.09 -0.79
CA GLY A 104 2.94 -17.36 -1.16
C GLY A 104 3.64 -18.12 -2.28
N VAL A 105 4.91 -17.83 -2.55
CA VAL A 105 5.69 -18.40 -3.67
C VAL A 105 6.40 -19.72 -3.28
N SER A 106 6.25 -20.19 -2.04
CA SER A 106 7.01 -21.33 -1.44
C SER A 106 6.85 -22.71 -2.10
N THR A 107 6.15 -22.85 -3.24
CA THR A 107 6.04 -24.12 -3.96
C THR A 107 6.62 -24.01 -5.37
N ARG A 108 7.94 -23.92 -5.46
CA ARG A 108 8.68 -24.44 -6.62
C ARG A 108 9.74 -25.43 -6.13
N THR A 109 9.28 -26.64 -5.81
CA THR A 109 10.17 -27.83 -5.84
C THR A 109 10.54 -28.14 -7.29
N PRO A 110 11.75 -28.66 -7.55
CA PRO A 110 12.34 -28.81 -8.88
C PRO A 110 11.54 -29.69 -9.84
#